data_AF-A0A0E3BI08-F1
#
_entry.id   AF-A0A0E3BI08-F1
#
_cell.length_a   1.000
_cell.length_b   1.000
_cell.length_c   1.000
_cell.angle_alpha   90.00
_cell.angle_beta   90.00
_cell.angle_gamma   90.00
#
_symmetry.space_group_name_H-M   'P 1'
#
loop_
_entity.id
_entity.type
_entity.pdbx_description
1 polymer ?
#
loop_
_entity_poly.entity_id
_entity_poly.type
_entity_poly.pdbx_seq_one_letter_code
_entity_poly.pdbx_strand_id
1 'polypeptide(L)'
;MNSKMALMTVASLGMALLAGAILPFQAAANANVGRALGHPFWGAATSLVISLAVMVPMLILVKAPMPNFSNAFHGPWWLWIGGVLGAVYVASAAALIPKLGAGGFLVAVVAGQMVVAVLIDHFGVMGLQPKPINVMRVLGVLLILGGVFLIQGAGAARPAATAIPATSSVGLA
;
A
#
# COMPACT_ATOMS: atom_id res chain seq x y z
N MET A 1 14.62 18.14 24.60
CA MET A 1 13.33 17.68 24.06
C MET A 1 12.47 17.22 25.24
N ASN A 2 11.33 17.85 25.48
CA ASN A 2 10.52 17.58 26.68
C ASN A 2 9.86 16.19 26.60
N SER A 3 9.70 15.48 27.72
CA SER A 3 9.12 14.12 27.74
C SER A 3 7.75 14.02 27.05
N LYS A 4 6.94 15.09 27.09
CA LYS A 4 5.66 15.17 26.36
C LYS A 4 5.86 15.12 24.84
N MET A 5 6.86 15.83 24.31
CA MET A 5 7.16 15.86 22.88
C MET A 5 7.68 14.50 22.40
N ALA A 6 8.55 13.86 23.18
CA ALA A 6 9.02 12.51 22.89
C ALA A 6 7.86 11.50 22.87
N LEU A 7 6.94 11.57 23.85
CA LEU A 7 5.77 10.71 23.91
C LEU A 7 4.85 10.88 22.68
N MET A 8 4.59 12.13 22.27
CA MET A 8 3.76 12.41 21.09
C MET A 8 4.41 11.91 19.80
N THR A 9 5.73 12.07 19.65
CA THR A 9 6.46 11.54 18.48
C THR A 9 6.38 10.02 18.44
N VAL A 10 6.64 9.34 19.56
CA VAL A 10 6.56 7.87 19.62
C VAL A 10 5.14 7.38 19.34
N ALA A 11 4.12 8.05 19.87
CA ALA A 11 2.72 7.72 19.59
C ALA A 11 2.38 7.87 18.10
N SER A 12 2.83 8.95 17.45
CA SER A 12 2.61 9.17 16.01
C SER A 12 3.32 8.12 15.14
N LEU A 13 4.53 7.72 15.52
CA LEU A 13 5.26 6.64 14.85
C LEU A 13 4.53 5.31 15.00
N GLY A 14 4.04 5.00 16.21
CA GLY A 14 3.22 3.82 16.46
C GLY A 14 1.98 3.76 15.58
N MET A 15 1.24 4.88 15.47
CA MET A 15 0.07 4.96 14.59
C MET A 15 0.44 4.76 13.11
N ALA A 16 1.55 5.35 12.64
CA ALA A 16 2.00 5.18 11.26
C ALA A 16 2.39 3.72 10.96
N LEU A 17 3.04 3.04 11.92
CA LEU A 17 3.38 1.62 11.80
C LEU A 17 2.13 0.73 11.74
N LEU A 18 1.14 1.01 12.59
CA LEU A 18 -0.14 0.28 12.56
C LEU A 18 -0.88 0.50 11.24
N ALA A 19 -0.90 1.73 10.72
CA ALA A 19 -1.48 2.02 9.42
C ALA A 19 -0.79 1.22 8.29
N GLY A 20 0.55 1.13 8.33
CA GLY A 20 1.31 0.32 7.38
C GLY A 20 1.04 -1.19 7.51
N ALA A 21 0.87 -1.69 8.73
CA ALA A 21 0.60 -3.10 9.00
C ALA A 21 -0.76 -3.59 8.47
N ILE A 22 -1.73 -2.69 8.30
CA ILE A 22 -3.05 -2.99 7.74
C ILE A 22 -2.97 -3.24 6.22
N LEU A 23 -2.04 -2.60 5.52
CA LEU A 23 -1.94 -2.69 4.05
C LEU A 23 -1.83 -4.13 3.50
N PRO A 24 -1.03 -5.06 4.07
CA PRO A 24 -1.03 -6.45 3.63
C PRO A 24 -2.40 -7.12 3.66
N PHE A 25 -3.18 -6.90 4.72
CA PHE A 25 -4.51 -7.48 4.85
C PHE A 25 -5.46 -6.91 3.80
N GLN A 26 -5.45 -5.59 3.63
CA GLN A 26 -6.24 -4.91 2.61
C GLN A 26 -5.89 -5.42 1.20
N ALA A 27 -4.60 -5.52 0.90
CA ALA A 27 -4.12 -5.89 -0.42
C ALA A 27 -4.46 -7.37 -0.74
N ALA A 28 -4.33 -8.27 0.24
CA ALA A 28 -4.76 -9.66 0.11
C ALA A 28 -6.28 -9.80 -0.06
N ALA A 29 -7.08 -9.05 0.70
CA ALA A 29 -8.53 -9.03 0.57
C ALA A 29 -8.96 -8.57 -0.83
N ASN A 30 -8.36 -7.50 -1.35
CA ASN A 30 -8.66 -6.99 -2.69
C ASN A 30 -8.34 -8.00 -3.80
N ALA A 31 -7.22 -8.72 -3.67
CA ALA A 31 -6.87 -9.79 -4.60
C ALA A 31 -7.87 -10.95 -4.53
N ASN A 32 -8.32 -11.33 -3.33
CA ASN A 32 -9.33 -12.38 -3.16
C ASN A 32 -10.69 -12.00 -3.76
N VAL A 33 -11.17 -10.78 -3.51
CA VAL A 33 -12.42 -10.27 -4.11
C VAL A 33 -12.29 -10.21 -5.64
N GLY A 34 -11.15 -9.75 -6.15
CA GLY A 34 -10.89 -9.73 -7.59
C GLY A 34 -10.93 -11.12 -8.22
N ARG A 35 -10.42 -12.15 -7.54
CA ARG A 35 -10.53 -13.54 -8.00
C ARG A 35 -11.98 -14.06 -7.93
N ALA A 36 -12.69 -13.78 -6.85
CA ALA A 36 -14.08 -14.20 -6.67
C ALA A 36 -15.02 -13.58 -7.72
N LEU A 37 -14.75 -12.33 -8.12
CA LEU A 37 -15.52 -11.60 -9.14
C LEU A 37 -14.95 -11.74 -10.56
N GLY A 38 -13.90 -12.54 -10.75
CA GLY A 38 -13.32 -12.87 -12.06
C GLY A 38 -12.42 -11.81 -12.70
N HIS A 39 -12.21 -10.63 -12.09
CA HIS A 39 -11.27 -9.62 -12.60
C HIS A 39 -10.66 -8.76 -11.48
N PRO A 40 -9.34 -8.45 -11.50
CA PRO A 40 -8.69 -7.62 -10.48
C PRO A 40 -9.31 -6.24 -10.28
N PHE A 41 -9.83 -5.62 -11.35
CA PHE A 41 -10.50 -4.31 -11.24
C PHE A 41 -11.80 -4.38 -10.45
N TRP A 42 -12.50 -5.51 -10.44
CA TRP A 42 -13.67 -5.70 -9.56
C TRP A 42 -13.26 -5.76 -8.08
N GLY A 43 -12.10 -6.36 -7.79
CA GLY A 43 -11.50 -6.32 -6.44
C GLY A 43 -11.22 -4.90 -5.98
N ALA A 44 -10.64 -4.08 -6.85
CA ALA A 44 -10.35 -2.69 -6.55
C ALA A 44 -11.61 -1.83 -6.41
N ALA A 45 -12.55 -1.93 -7.36
CA ALA A 45 -13.80 -1.19 -7.33
C ALA A 45 -14.60 -1.51 -6.05
N THR A 46 -14.72 -2.79 -5.69
CA THR A 46 -15.41 -3.23 -4.47
C THR A 46 -14.72 -2.66 -3.23
N SER A 47 -13.38 -2.68 -3.17
CA SER A 47 -12.61 -2.11 -2.06
C SER A 47 -12.88 -0.61 -1.87
N LEU A 48 -12.91 0.15 -2.97
CA LEU A 48 -13.18 1.59 -2.95
C LEU A 48 -14.61 1.89 -2.52
N VAL A 49 -15.59 1.11 -3.00
CA VAL A 49 -17.00 1.24 -2.59
C VAL A 49 -17.17 0.95 -1.10
N ILE A 50 -16.60 -0.14 -0.59
CA ILE A 50 -16.67 -0.48 0.84
C ILE A 50 -15.97 0.60 1.68
N SER A 51 -14.81 1.09 1.24
CA SER A 51 -14.08 2.16 1.92
C SER A 51 -14.92 3.44 2.01
N LEU A 52 -15.62 3.82 0.93
CA LEU A 52 -16.53 4.95 0.94
C LEU A 52 -17.73 4.71 1.88
N ALA A 53 -18.32 3.51 1.83
CA ALA A 53 -19.44 3.13 2.68
C ALA A 53 -19.09 3.12 4.17
N VAL A 54 -17.84 2.87 4.54
CA VAL A 54 -17.33 2.97 5.93
C VAL A 54 -16.98 4.41 6.28
N MET A 55 -16.37 5.17 5.37
CA MET A 55 -15.92 6.54 5.64
C MET A 55 -17.09 7.51 5.86
N VAL A 56 -18.18 7.39 5.09
CA VAL A 56 -19.33 8.30 5.20
C VAL A 56 -19.98 8.28 6.60
N PRO A 57 -20.35 7.12 7.19
CA PRO A 57 -20.82 7.05 8.57
C PRO A 57 -19.78 7.53 9.59
N MET A 58 -18.50 7.25 9.35
CA MET A 58 -17.42 7.69 10.24
C MET A 58 -17.37 9.22 10.35
N LEU A 59 -17.54 9.94 9.24
CA LEU A 59 -17.61 11.41 9.22
C LEU A 59 -18.75 11.95 10.09
N ILE A 60 -19.91 11.27 10.08
CA ILE A 60 -21.06 11.63 10.92
C ILE A 60 -20.75 11.35 12.40
N LEU A 61 -20.16 10.19 12.70
CA LEU A 61 -19.83 9.78 14.07
C LEU A 61 -18.84 10.73 14.74
N VAL A 62 -17.82 11.18 14.01
CA VAL A 62 -16.83 12.15 14.51
C VAL A 62 -17.30 13.59 14.43
N LYS A 63 -18.53 13.84 13.96
CA LYS A 63 -19.12 15.17 13.75
C LYS A 63 -18.22 16.08 12.90
N ALA A 64 -17.69 15.53 11.81
CA ALA A 64 -16.87 16.32 10.89
C ALA A 64 -17.68 17.50 10.33
N PRO A 65 -17.11 18.71 10.26
CA PRO A 65 -17.78 19.87 9.67
C PRO A 65 -18.10 19.61 8.19
N MET A 66 -19.12 20.30 7.67
CA MET A 66 -19.49 20.16 6.26
C MET A 66 -18.28 20.49 5.35
N PRO A 67 -18.05 19.67 4.32
CA PRO A 67 -16.95 19.89 3.39
C PRO A 67 -17.13 21.21 2.62
N ASN A 68 -16.08 22.03 2.57
CA ASN A 68 -16.05 23.20 1.72
C ASN A 68 -15.58 22.79 0.31
N PHE A 69 -16.51 22.28 -0.49
CA PHE A 69 -16.23 21.88 -1.86
C PHE A 69 -15.80 23.05 -2.74
N SER A 70 -16.29 24.26 -2.46
CA SER A 70 -15.89 25.46 -3.23
C SER A 70 -14.38 25.67 -3.18
N ASN A 71 -13.78 25.61 -1.99
CA ASN A 71 -12.33 25.74 -1.85
C ASN A 71 -11.56 24.60 -2.54
N ALA A 72 -12.11 23.38 -2.56
CA ALA A 72 -11.47 22.25 -3.22
C ALA A 72 -11.48 22.39 -4.75
N PHE A 73 -12.57 22.88 -5.34
CA PHE A 73 -12.68 23.10 -6.79
C PHE A 73 -11.88 24.31 -7.29
N HIS A 74 -11.73 25.35 -6.47
CA HIS A 74 -10.85 26.48 -6.77
C HIS A 74 -9.38 26.19 -6.43
N GLY A 75 -9.13 25.10 -5.71
CA GLY A 75 -7.80 24.64 -5.38
C GLY A 75 -7.05 24.08 -6.59
N PRO A 76 -5.76 23.78 -6.41
CA PRO A 76 -4.94 23.27 -7.49
C PRO A 76 -5.37 21.86 -7.93
N TRP A 77 -5.22 21.56 -9.23
CA TRP A 77 -5.69 20.31 -9.83
C TRP A 77 -5.10 19.04 -9.18
N TRP A 78 -3.90 19.13 -8.59
CA TRP A 78 -3.26 17.98 -7.94
C TRP A 78 -3.98 17.49 -6.66
N LEU A 79 -4.93 18.25 -6.11
CA LEU A 79 -5.79 17.80 -5.01
C LEU A 79 -6.55 16.52 -5.35
N TRP A 80 -6.89 16.32 -6.63
CA TRP A 80 -7.70 15.20 -7.11
C TRP A 80 -6.88 13.98 -7.52
N ILE A 81 -5.57 14.15 -7.76
CA ILE A 81 -4.67 13.07 -8.18
C ILE A 81 -4.59 11.97 -7.11
N GLY A 82 -4.69 12.33 -5.83
CA GLY A 82 -4.61 11.37 -4.73
C GLY A 82 -5.63 10.23 -4.85
N GLY A 83 -6.88 10.54 -5.23
CA GLY A 83 -7.92 9.54 -5.43
C GLY A 83 -7.62 8.61 -6.61
N VAL A 84 -7.12 9.16 -7.71
CA VAL A 84 -6.73 8.40 -8.91
C VAL A 84 -5.56 7.46 -8.59
N LEU A 85 -4.50 7.97 -7.96
CA LEU A 85 -3.34 7.16 -7.57
C LEU A 85 -3.70 6.09 -6.55
N GLY A 86 -4.62 6.39 -5.62
CA GLY A 86 -5.18 5.41 -4.69
C GLY A 86 -5.89 4.27 -5.41
N ALA A 87 -6.75 4.57 -6.39
CA ALA A 87 -7.41 3.55 -7.20
C ALA A 87 -6.42 2.69 -7.99
N VAL A 88 -5.39 3.31 -8.59
CA VAL A 88 -4.31 2.60 -9.29
C VAL A 88 -3.54 1.69 -8.34
N TYR A 89 -3.25 2.14 -7.12
CA TYR A 89 -2.58 1.32 -6.10
C TYR A 89 -3.41 0.08 -5.74
N VAL A 90 -4.70 0.26 -5.45
CA VAL A 90 -5.61 -0.83 -5.07
C VAL A 90 -5.79 -1.82 -6.22
N ALA A 91 -5.90 -1.34 -7.47
CA ALA A 91 -5.94 -2.17 -8.66
C ALA A 91 -4.64 -2.96 -8.88
N SER A 92 -3.49 -2.30 -8.68
CA SER A 92 -2.17 -2.93 -8.77
C SER A 92 -2.02 -4.02 -7.72
N ALA A 93 -2.47 -3.77 -6.49
CA ALA A 93 -2.49 -4.78 -5.43
C ALA A 93 -3.31 -6.00 -5.84
N ALA A 94 -4.55 -5.81 -6.31
CA ALA A 94 -5.41 -6.91 -6.73
C ALA A 94 -4.81 -7.72 -7.90
N ALA A 95 -4.13 -7.06 -8.83
CA ALA A 95 -3.58 -7.69 -10.04
C ALA A 95 -2.20 -8.34 -9.84
N LEU A 96 -1.35 -7.77 -8.98
CA LEU A 96 0.06 -8.17 -8.83
C LEU A 96 0.29 -9.10 -7.65
N ILE A 97 -0.54 -9.06 -6.60
CA ILE A 97 -0.39 -9.97 -5.45
C ILE A 97 -0.51 -11.45 -5.83
N PRO A 98 -1.44 -11.89 -6.70
CA PRO A 98 -1.45 -13.27 -7.16
C PRO A 98 -0.17 -13.71 -7.88
N LYS A 99 0.62 -12.76 -8.41
CA LYS A 99 1.85 -13.01 -9.17
C LYS A 99 3.12 -12.93 -8.30
N LEU A 100 3.17 -11.95 -7.41
CA LEU A 100 4.36 -11.59 -6.61
C LEU A 100 4.27 -12.08 -5.16
N GLY A 101 3.10 -12.55 -4.73
CA GLY A 101 2.77 -12.70 -3.31
C GLY A 101 2.56 -11.34 -2.61
N ALA A 102 1.91 -11.36 -1.45
CA ALA A 102 1.65 -10.14 -0.68
C ALA A 102 2.94 -9.49 -0.17
N GLY A 103 3.88 -10.30 0.34
CA GLY A 103 5.19 -9.82 0.82
C GLY A 103 5.98 -9.12 -0.28
N GLY A 104 6.13 -9.77 -1.44
CA GLY A 104 6.91 -9.21 -2.54
C GLY A 104 6.31 -7.95 -3.16
N PHE A 105 4.98 -7.90 -3.27
CA PHE A 105 4.28 -6.68 -3.70
C PHE A 105 4.54 -5.51 -2.74
N LEU A 106 4.35 -5.70 -1.43
CA LEU A 106 4.50 -4.62 -0.45
C LEU A 106 5.93 -4.13 -0.35
N VAL A 107 6.88 -5.04 -0.40
CA VAL A 107 8.30 -4.73 -0.39
C VAL A 107 8.65 -3.85 -1.61
N ALA A 108 8.19 -4.21 -2.81
CA ALA A 108 8.38 -3.38 -4.01
C ALA A 108 7.67 -2.02 -3.91
N VAL A 109 6.47 -1.97 -3.31
CA VAL A 109 5.73 -0.72 -3.06
C VAL A 109 6.52 0.21 -2.13
N VAL A 110 7.02 -0.30 -1.00
CA VAL A 110 7.77 0.49 -0.02
C VAL A 110 9.05 1.05 -0.67
N ALA A 111 9.75 0.24 -1.45
CA ALA A 111 10.90 0.69 -2.25
C ALA A 111 10.56 1.89 -3.14
N GLY A 112 9.50 1.76 -3.96
CA GLY A 112 9.04 2.85 -4.84
C GLY A 112 8.58 4.09 -4.06
N GLN A 113 7.85 3.91 -2.95
CA GLN A 113 7.41 4.99 -2.08
C GLN A 113 8.57 5.79 -1.52
N MET A 114 9.66 5.13 -1.10
CA MET A 114 10.83 5.81 -0.55
C MET A 114 11.55 6.66 -1.60
N VAL A 115 11.73 6.13 -2.81
CA VAL A 115 12.34 6.88 -3.93
C VAL A 115 11.49 8.11 -4.26
N VAL A 116 10.19 7.93 -4.45
CA VAL A 116 9.27 9.02 -4.79
C VAL A 116 9.15 10.03 -3.66
N ALA A 117 9.15 9.59 -2.39
CA ALA A 117 9.09 10.49 -1.23
C ALA A 117 10.32 11.41 -1.16
N VAL A 118 11.52 10.89 -1.49
CA VAL A 118 12.72 11.72 -1.56
C VAL A 118 12.59 12.79 -2.64
N LEU A 119 12.09 12.43 -3.82
CA LEU A 119 11.90 13.37 -4.93
C LEU A 119 10.85 14.43 -4.61
N ILE A 120 9.70 14.02 -4.08
CA ILE A 120 8.61 14.92 -3.68
C ILE A 120 9.11 15.93 -2.65
N ASP A 121 9.80 15.46 -1.61
CA ASP A 121 10.34 16.32 -0.57
C ASP A 121 11.44 17.24 -1.10
N HIS A 122 12.30 16.76 -2.01
CA HIS A 122 13.39 17.55 -2.55
C HIS A 122 12.90 18.72 -3.40
N PHE A 123 11.92 18.45 -4.28
CA PHE A 123 11.36 19.44 -5.18
C PHE A 123 10.20 20.24 -4.57
N GLY A 124 9.76 19.92 -3.35
CA GLY A 124 8.61 20.59 -2.71
C GLY A 124 7.29 20.37 -3.46
N VAL A 125 7.13 19.21 -4.09
CA VAL A 125 5.97 18.90 -4.94
C VAL A 125 4.68 18.97 -4.10
N MET A 126 3.59 19.44 -4.71
CA MET A 126 2.27 19.63 -4.05
C MET A 126 2.27 20.67 -2.91
N GLY A 127 3.17 21.66 -2.95
CA GLY A 127 3.21 22.75 -1.97
C GLY A 127 3.92 22.38 -0.67
N LEU A 128 4.69 21.28 -0.67
CA LEU A 128 5.55 20.92 0.44
C LEU A 128 6.74 21.86 0.54
N GLN A 129 7.21 22.11 1.75
CA GLN A 129 8.46 22.83 1.98
C GLN A 129 9.63 21.96 1.48
N PRO A 130 10.42 22.43 0.50
CA PRO A 130 11.54 21.66 -0.04
C PRO A 130 12.53 21.29 1.07
N LYS A 131 12.92 20.02 1.13
CA LYS A 131 13.93 19.52 2.05
C LYS A 131 15.15 19.07 1.26
N PRO A 132 16.36 19.56 1.59
CA PRO A 132 17.57 19.13 0.90
C PRO A 132 17.77 17.63 1.11
N ILE A 133 18.19 16.94 0.04
CA ILE A 133 18.61 15.55 0.14
C ILE A 133 19.91 15.53 0.92
N ASN A 134 19.95 14.73 1.99
CA ASN A 134 21.16 14.50 2.77
C ASN A 134 21.63 13.05 2.62
N VAL A 135 22.91 12.83 2.90
CA VAL A 135 23.57 11.52 2.76
C VAL A 135 22.87 10.45 3.60
N MET A 136 22.44 10.78 4.82
CA MET A 136 21.76 9.84 5.71
C MET A 136 20.42 9.35 5.15
N ARG A 137 19.67 10.21 4.47
CA ARG A 137 18.40 9.85 3.84
C ARG A 137 18.63 8.92 2.66
N VAL A 138 19.65 9.20 1.84
CA VAL A 138 20.03 8.32 0.73
C VAL A 138 20.45 6.94 1.26
N LEU A 139 21.30 6.89 2.30
CA LEU A 139 21.69 5.64 2.94
C LEU A 139 20.50 4.87 3.50
N GLY A 140 19.55 5.56 4.16
CA GLY A 140 18.33 4.93 4.65
C GLY A 140 17.49 4.30 3.53
N VAL A 141 17.32 5.00 2.41
CA VAL A 141 16.61 4.44 1.24
C VAL A 141 17.38 3.23 0.67
N LEU A 142 18.70 3.31 0.55
CA LEU A 142 19.52 2.19 0.08
C LEU A 142 19.41 0.97 1.00
N LEU A 143 19.34 1.16 2.33
CA LEU A 143 19.13 0.07 3.28
C LEU A 143 17.75 -0.59 3.10
N ILE A 144 16.69 0.21 2.87
CA ILE A 144 15.36 -0.32 2.58
C ILE A 144 15.38 -1.13 1.27
N LEU A 145 16.00 -0.60 0.22
CA LEU A 145 16.16 -1.29 -1.06
C LEU A 145 17.00 -2.57 -0.96
N GLY A 146 18.05 -2.55 -0.13
CA GLY A 146 18.84 -3.75 0.19
C GLY A 146 18.02 -4.79 0.93
N GLY A 147 17.25 -4.39 1.94
CA GLY A 147 16.32 -5.27 2.65
C GLY A 147 15.27 -5.88 1.72
N VAL A 148 14.74 -5.09 0.79
CA VAL A 148 13.83 -5.53 -0.27
C VAL A 148 14.46 -6.63 -1.11
N PHE A 149 15.69 -6.40 -1.60
CA PHE A 149 16.42 -7.37 -2.41
C PHE A 149 16.69 -8.67 -1.67
N LEU A 150 17.04 -8.61 -0.37
CA LEU A 150 17.27 -9.79 0.45
C LEU A 150 16.00 -10.61 0.66
N ILE A 151 14.86 -9.96 0.97
CA ILE A 151 13.57 -10.63 1.17
C ILE A 151 13.11 -11.31 -0.12
N GLN A 152 13.20 -10.61 -1.25
CA GLN A 152 12.78 -11.12 -2.55
C GLN A 152 13.73 -12.20 -3.09
N GLY A 153 15.04 -11.99 -2.95
CA GLY A 153 16.07 -12.94 -3.37
C GLY A 153 16.03 -14.24 -2.59
N ALA A 154 15.71 -14.20 -1.29
CA ALA A 154 15.51 -15.40 -0.47
C ALA A 154 14.20 -16.15 -0.82
N GLY A 155 13.14 -15.42 -1.22
CA GLY A 155 11.84 -16.00 -1.57
C GLY A 155 11.77 -16.65 -2.96
N ALA A 156 12.66 -16.29 -3.89
CA ALA A 156 12.70 -16.87 -5.24
C ALA A 156 13.21 -18.33 -5.28
N ALA A 157 13.76 -18.84 -4.17
CA ALA A 157 14.36 -20.17 -4.08
C ALA A 157 13.38 -21.25 -3.56
N ARG A 158 12.17 -21.40 -4.14
CA ARG A 158 11.44 -22.70 -4.12
C ARG A 158 10.18 -22.71 -5.00
N PRO A 159 10.19 -23.45 -6.12
CA PRO A 159 9.05 -24.23 -6.53
C PRO A 159 9.11 -25.57 -5.76
N ALA A 160 8.21 -25.75 -4.79
CA ALA A 160 7.92 -27.09 -4.27
C ALA A 160 7.26 -27.89 -5.40
N ALA A 161 8.07 -28.65 -6.15
CA ALA A 161 7.58 -29.68 -7.04
C ALA A 161 6.99 -30.81 -6.18
N THR A 162 5.73 -30.65 -5.78
CA THR A 162 4.95 -31.77 -5.26
C THR A 162 4.53 -32.60 -6.46
N ALA A 163 5.38 -33.52 -6.88
CA ALA A 163 5.01 -34.59 -7.78
C ALA A 163 3.85 -35.37 -7.12
N ILE A 164 2.65 -35.26 -7.67
CA ILE A 164 1.55 -36.16 -7.33
C ILE A 164 1.93 -37.51 -7.96
N PRO A 165 2.12 -38.60 -7.19
CA PRO A 165 2.27 -39.92 -7.78
C PRO A 165 0.95 -40.27 -8.47
N ALA A 166 1.02 -40.64 -9.75
CA ALA A 166 -0.13 -41.13 -10.49
C ALA A 166 -0.78 -42.29 -9.73
N THR A 167 -2.04 -42.13 -9.34
CA THR A 167 -2.86 -43.23 -8.88
C THR A 167 -3.01 -44.22 -10.03
N SER A 168 -2.38 -45.38 -9.91
CA SER A 168 -2.57 -46.51 -10.81
C SER A 168 -4.05 -46.92 -10.80
N SER A 169 -4.57 -47.09 -12.01
CA SER A 169 -5.89 -47.59 -12.34
C SER A 169 -6.24 -48.84 -11.53
N VAL A 170 -7.34 -48.78 -10.78
CA VAL A 170 -8.08 -49.95 -10.32
C VAL A 170 -8.58 -50.69 -11.56
N GLY A 171 -7.88 -51.77 -11.90
CA GLY A 171 -8.30 -52.71 -12.91
C GLY A 171 -9.53 -53.46 -12.42
N LEU A 172 -10.60 -53.37 -13.19
CA LEU A 172 -11.75 -54.27 -13.14
C LEU A 172 -11.27 -55.71 -13.40
N ALA A 173 -11.54 -56.60 -12.46
CA ALA A 173 -11.70 -58.04 -12.67
C ALA A 173 -12.66 -58.57 -11.58
#